data_AF-A0A673N561-F1
#
_entry.id   AF-A0A673N561-F1
#
_cell.length_a   1.000
_cell.length_b   1.000
_cell.length_c   1.000
_cell.angle_alpha   90.00
_cell.angle_beta   90.00
_cell.angle_gamma   90.00
#
_symmetry.space_group_name_H-M   'P 1'
#
loop_
_entity.id
_entity.type
_entity.pdbx_description
1 polymer ?
#
loop_
_entity_poly.entity_id
_entity_poly.type
_entity_poly.pdbx_seq_one_letter_code
_entity_poly.pdbx_strand_id
1 'polypeptide(L)'
;MQNCITITSGSMDACVMIWNMKPQMRAYRFVGHKEAVTSDQFSPSRHLLASASRDKTVRLCAQRVSHYESAQTQQRLRSYSRHVNHADFHPSGTCIAAASTDNTVKVWDTRTHKLLQHYQDDAMVNSLSFHPSGNYLITASSNSTLKIHGHQGLASCVSFSRTGDFFTSGGSDEQVMVWRTNFDSVDYSEVLQQKDARDEKASVHSGFNLKSTINHFLTLTVHRSLQHAV
;
A
#
# COMPACT_ATOMS: atom_id res chain seq x y z
N MET A 1 14.47 19.27 -23.37
CA MET A 1 14.47 18.69 -22.01
C MET A 1 14.86 17.23 -22.12
N GLN A 2 16.03 16.83 -21.64
CA GLN A 2 16.40 15.41 -21.65
C GLN A 2 15.60 14.67 -20.58
N ASN A 3 14.73 13.75 -21.01
CA ASN A 3 14.02 12.82 -20.13
C ASN A 3 15.04 11.98 -19.38
N CYS A 4 15.38 12.41 -18.16
CA CYS A 4 16.19 11.64 -17.24
C CYS A 4 15.29 10.59 -16.60
N ILE A 5 15.43 9.34 -17.03
CA ILE A 5 14.75 8.22 -16.38
C ILE A 5 15.60 7.80 -15.17
N THR A 6 14.97 7.68 -14.01
CA THR A 6 15.60 7.12 -12.81
C THR A 6 14.89 5.84 -12.42
N ILE A 7 15.67 4.77 -12.29
CA ILE A 7 15.18 3.43 -11.96
C ILE A 7 15.74 3.04 -10.61
N THR A 8 14.98 2.27 -9.83
CA THR A 8 15.48 1.66 -8.60
C THR A 8 15.34 0.15 -8.69
N SER A 9 16.19 -0.56 -7.96
CA SER A 9 16.15 -2.01 -7.86
C SER A 9 16.64 -2.45 -6.49
N GLY A 10 15.80 -3.17 -5.74
CA GLY A 10 16.19 -3.95 -4.58
C GLY A 10 16.79 -5.31 -4.95
N SER A 11 17.75 -5.77 -4.16
CA SER A 11 18.41 -7.08 -4.35
C SER A 11 18.30 -7.96 -3.11
N MET A 12 18.45 -9.28 -3.32
CA MET A 12 18.69 -10.26 -2.24
C MET A 12 19.98 -9.98 -1.47
N ASP A 13 20.94 -9.25 -2.07
CA ASP A 13 22.19 -8.82 -1.43
C ASP A 13 22.02 -7.67 -0.42
N ALA A 14 20.79 -7.47 0.08
CA ALA A 14 20.42 -6.46 1.07
C ALA A 14 20.73 -5.01 0.65
N CYS A 15 20.86 -4.76 -0.65
CA CYS A 15 21.20 -3.47 -1.21
C CYS A 15 20.09 -2.94 -2.12
N VAL A 16 19.99 -1.62 -2.19
CA VAL A 16 19.14 -0.93 -3.17
C VAL A 16 20.05 -0.15 -4.10
N MET A 17 19.80 -0.26 -5.40
CA MET A 17 20.49 0.51 -6.42
C MET A 17 19.55 1.57 -6.99
N ILE A 18 20.10 2.76 -7.26
CA ILE A 18 19.42 3.81 -8.03
C ILE A 18 20.24 4.10 -9.28
N TRP A 19 19.61 4.03 -10.44
CA TRP A 19 20.22 4.19 -11.75
C TRP A 19 19.72 5.46 -12.40
N ASN A 20 20.63 6.36 -12.77
CA ASN A 20 20.34 7.56 -13.52
C ASN A 20 20.68 7.35 -15.01
N MET A 21 19.64 7.26 -15.84
CA MET A 21 19.75 6.98 -17.26
C MET A 21 20.03 8.25 -18.08
N LYS A 22 21.15 8.91 -17.80
CA LYS A 22 21.68 10.05 -18.58
C LYS A 22 22.86 9.62 -19.46
N PRO A 23 23.28 10.41 -20.45
CA PRO A 23 24.49 10.14 -21.23
C PRO A 23 25.73 9.86 -20.37
N GLN A 24 25.80 10.48 -19.19
CA GLN A 24 26.72 10.11 -18.11
C GLN A 24 25.97 9.28 -17.07
N MET A 25 25.84 7.99 -17.35
CA MET A 25 25.20 7.01 -16.48
C MET A 25 25.84 7.04 -15.09
N ARG A 26 25.01 7.14 -14.05
CA ARG A 26 25.45 7.02 -12.65
C ARG A 26 24.58 6.02 -11.92
N ALA A 27 25.22 5.16 -11.13
CA ALA A 27 24.55 4.22 -10.25
C ALA A 27 24.94 4.52 -8.81
N TYR A 28 23.96 4.48 -7.92
CA TYR A 28 24.14 4.74 -6.50
C TYR A 28 23.72 3.51 -5.70
N ARG A 29 24.65 2.98 -4.90
CA ARG A 29 24.41 1.85 -4.03
C ARG A 29 24.05 2.35 -2.63
N PHE A 30 22.90 1.89 -2.15
CA PHE A 30 22.44 2.10 -0.78
C PHE A 30 22.55 0.79 -0.03
N VAL A 31 23.46 0.78 0.94
CA VAL A 31 23.65 -0.35 1.87
C VAL A 31 23.01 0.03 3.19
N GLY A 32 22.31 -0.90 3.81
CA GLY A 32 21.71 -0.68 5.11
C GLY A 32 20.91 -1.87 5.60
N HIS A 33 20.12 -2.49 4.72
CA HIS A 33 19.40 -3.71 5.08
C HIS A 33 20.37 -4.82 5.46
N LYS A 34 19.92 -5.66 6.41
CA LYS A 34 20.68 -6.83 6.86
C LYS A 34 20.31 -8.10 6.09
N GLU A 35 19.19 -8.06 5.37
CA GLU A 35 18.65 -9.16 4.58
C GLU A 35 18.04 -8.60 3.29
N ALA A 36 17.59 -9.50 2.42
CA ALA A 36 16.96 -9.20 1.14
C ALA A 36 15.97 -8.03 1.17
N VAL A 37 16.09 -7.15 0.17
CA VAL A 37 15.09 -6.12 -0.12
C VAL A 37 13.94 -6.77 -0.89
N THR A 38 12.72 -6.57 -0.41
CA THR A 38 11.51 -7.22 -0.93
C THR A 38 10.69 -6.31 -1.83
N SER A 39 10.77 -5.00 -1.60
CA SER A 39 10.18 -3.98 -2.48
C SER A 39 10.93 -2.66 -2.32
N ASP A 40 10.85 -1.83 -3.35
CA ASP A 40 11.40 -0.50 -3.38
C ASP A 40 10.51 0.43 -4.21
N GLN A 41 10.33 1.67 -3.75
CA GLN A 41 9.45 2.61 -4.42
C GLN A 41 9.85 4.06 -4.19
N PHE A 42 9.83 4.88 -5.24
CA PHE A 42 9.99 6.32 -5.10
C PHE A 42 8.73 6.98 -4.54
N SER A 43 8.94 7.94 -3.67
CA SER A 43 7.92 8.94 -3.31
C SER A 43 7.40 9.67 -4.56
N PRO A 44 6.17 10.21 -4.53
CA PRO A 44 5.60 11.00 -5.63
C PRO A 44 6.50 12.17 -6.07
N SER A 45 7.19 12.81 -5.12
CA SER A 45 8.16 13.89 -5.40
C SER A 45 9.52 13.41 -5.91
N ARG A 46 9.78 12.10 -5.91
CA ARG A 46 11.05 11.45 -6.28
C ARG A 46 12.27 11.86 -5.45
N HIS A 47 12.06 12.49 -4.29
CA HIS A 47 13.16 12.88 -3.39
C HIS A 47 13.47 11.83 -2.33
N LEU A 48 12.48 11.00 -2.00
CA LEU A 48 12.61 9.86 -1.10
C LEU A 48 12.40 8.57 -1.87
N LEU A 49 13.12 7.54 -1.46
CA LEU A 49 12.94 6.15 -1.85
C LEU A 49 12.66 5.35 -0.57
N ALA A 50 11.63 4.51 -0.62
CA ALA A 50 11.34 3.56 0.43
C ALA A 50 11.80 2.17 0.01
N SER A 51 12.33 1.41 0.95
CA SER A 51 12.68 0.00 0.74
C SER A 51 12.20 -0.85 1.91
N ALA A 52 11.46 -1.92 1.59
CA ALA A 52 11.05 -2.94 2.55
C ALA A 52 12.00 -4.14 2.50
N SER A 53 12.12 -4.88 3.60
CA SER A 53 13.06 -5.99 3.67
C SER A 53 12.62 -7.10 4.62
N ARG A 54 13.20 -8.27 4.38
CA ARG A 54 13.15 -9.42 5.31
C ARG A 54 13.82 -9.12 6.65
N ASP A 55 14.67 -8.09 6.74
CA ASP A 55 15.27 -7.60 8.00
C ASP A 55 14.28 -6.91 8.96
N LYS A 56 12.97 -7.05 8.66
CA LYS A 56 11.82 -6.62 9.44
C LYS A 56 11.68 -5.10 9.50
N THR A 57 12.26 -4.39 8.54
CA THR A 57 12.22 -2.93 8.51
C THR A 57 11.91 -2.34 7.15
N VAL A 58 11.38 -1.13 7.22
CA VAL A 58 11.30 -0.22 6.09
C VAL A 58 12.36 0.85 6.29
N ARG A 59 13.10 1.18 5.24
CA ARG A 59 14.03 2.30 5.21
C ARG A 59 13.54 3.36 4.25
N LEU A 60 13.68 4.62 4.66
CA LEU A 60 13.55 5.78 3.80
C LEU A 60 14.94 6.30 3.51
N CYS A 61 15.33 6.37 2.24
CA CYS A 61 16.58 6.96 1.80
C CYS A 61 16.32 8.20 0.95
N ALA A 62 17.05 9.27 1.27
CA ALA A 62 17.14 10.45 0.42
C ALA A 62 18.53 10.47 -0.23
N GLN A 63 18.55 10.71 -1.54
CA GLN A 63 19.79 10.99 -2.23
C GLN A 63 19.99 12.50 -2.31
N ARG A 64 20.92 13.05 -1.52
CA ARG A 64 21.39 14.42 -1.70
C ARG A 64 22.70 14.39 -2.48
N VAL A 65 22.62 14.67 -3.77
CA VAL A 65 23.81 14.91 -4.59
C VAL A 65 24.19 16.38 -4.43
N SER A 66 25.19 16.66 -3.60
CA SER A 66 25.88 17.96 -3.66
C SER A 66 27.12 17.83 -4.55
N HIS A 67 27.61 18.95 -5.09
CA HIS A 67 28.78 18.97 -5.98
C HIS A 67 30.08 18.47 -5.33
N TYR A 68 30.12 18.36 -4.00
CA TYR A 68 31.31 18.03 -3.23
C TYR A 68 31.17 16.77 -2.36
N GLU A 69 29.96 16.36 -1.97
CA GLU A 69 29.72 15.13 -1.20
C GLU A 69 28.37 14.47 -1.52
N SER A 70 28.37 13.14 -1.59
CA SER A 70 27.16 12.32 -1.67
C SER A 70 26.71 11.93 -0.26
N ALA A 71 25.99 12.81 0.42
CA ALA A 71 25.43 12.50 1.74
C ALA A 71 24.16 11.66 1.60
N GLN A 72 24.19 10.44 2.14
CA GLN A 72 23.05 9.54 2.20
C GLN A 72 22.39 9.64 3.59
N THR A 73 21.13 10.05 3.65
CA THR A 73 20.35 9.96 4.89
C THR A 73 19.44 8.75 4.81
N GLN A 74 19.56 7.83 5.77
CA GLN A 74 18.67 6.69 5.91
C GLN A 74 17.92 6.79 7.24
N GLN A 75 16.60 6.68 7.17
CA GLN A 75 15.74 6.60 8.34
C GLN A 75 15.11 5.21 8.38
N ARG A 76 15.21 4.53 9.54
CA ARG A 76 14.77 3.15 9.72
C ARG A 76 13.48 3.12 10.52
N LEU A 77 12.39 2.73 9.86
CA LEU A 77 11.09 2.52 10.48
C LEU A 77 11.06 1.09 11.05
N ARG A 78 11.02 1.00 12.38
CA ARG A 78 11.00 -0.28 13.12
C ARG A 78 9.65 -0.47 13.78
N SER A 79 9.15 -1.70 13.75
CA SER A 79 8.15 -2.23 14.70
C SER A 79 7.63 -3.62 14.28
N TYR A 80 8.04 -4.17 13.14
CA TYR A 80 7.57 -5.49 12.69
C TYR A 80 8.28 -6.63 13.40
N SER A 81 7.51 -7.67 13.69
CA SER A 81 8.02 -8.90 14.31
C SER A 81 8.49 -9.93 13.28
N ARG A 82 8.05 -9.80 12.02
CA ARG A 82 8.39 -10.65 10.87
C ARG A 82 8.75 -9.81 9.62
N HIS A 83 8.94 -10.47 8.49
CA HIS A 83 9.40 -9.85 7.24
C HIS A 83 8.42 -8.78 6.75
N VAL A 84 8.95 -7.70 6.18
CA VAL A 84 8.14 -6.70 5.46
C VAL A 84 8.19 -7.07 3.99
N ASN A 85 7.02 -7.30 3.38
CA ASN A 85 6.93 -7.77 2.00
C ASN A 85 6.82 -6.61 1.02
N HIS A 86 6.06 -5.58 1.37
CA HIS A 86 5.80 -4.46 0.48
C HIS A 86 5.75 -3.14 1.26
N ALA A 87 6.17 -2.04 0.64
CA ALA A 87 5.88 -0.69 1.10
C ALA A 87 5.40 0.19 -0.06
N ASP A 88 4.51 1.13 0.21
CA ASP A 88 3.94 2.04 -0.77
C ASP A 88 3.74 3.44 -0.18
N PHE A 89 4.04 4.47 -0.97
CA PHE A 89 3.80 5.85 -0.59
C PHE A 89 2.35 6.24 -0.83
N HIS A 90 1.79 6.97 0.11
CA HIS A 90 0.56 7.69 -0.16
C HIS A 90 0.77 8.71 -1.30
N PRO A 91 -0.23 8.98 -2.16
CA PRO A 91 -0.09 9.88 -3.32
C PRO A 91 0.36 11.30 -2.98
N SER A 92 0.09 11.80 -1.77
CA SER A 92 0.60 13.09 -1.27
C SER A 92 2.08 13.05 -0.86
N GLY A 93 2.67 11.87 -0.65
CA GLY A 93 4.01 11.66 -0.11
C GLY A 93 4.15 11.90 1.40
N THR A 94 3.06 12.19 2.12
CA THR A 94 3.10 12.51 3.57
C THR A 94 3.21 11.28 4.46
N CYS A 95 2.78 10.11 3.97
CA CYS A 95 2.88 8.87 4.71
C CYS A 95 3.29 7.69 3.81
N ILE A 96 3.73 6.62 4.46
CA ILE A 96 4.09 5.34 3.85
C ILE A 96 3.36 4.22 4.58
N ALA A 97 2.75 3.32 3.82
CA ALA A 97 2.20 2.07 4.35
C ALA A 97 3.15 0.91 4.05
N ALA A 98 3.24 -0.05 4.95
CA ALA A 98 3.95 -1.30 4.66
C ALA A 98 3.22 -2.54 5.17
N ALA A 99 3.32 -3.61 4.40
CA ALA A 99 2.70 -4.91 4.59
C ALA A 99 3.71 -5.92 5.14
N SER A 100 3.30 -6.72 6.12
CA SER A 100 4.18 -7.71 6.76
C SER A 100 3.55 -9.09 6.90
N THR A 101 4.43 -10.10 6.94
CA THR A 101 4.09 -11.48 7.31
C THR A 101 3.78 -11.66 8.80
N ASP A 102 3.83 -10.60 9.61
CA ASP A 102 3.25 -10.59 10.96
C ASP A 102 1.75 -10.26 10.98
N ASN A 103 1.12 -10.32 9.80
CA ASN A 103 -0.28 -10.05 9.56
C ASN A 103 -0.66 -8.59 9.88
N THR A 104 0.32 -7.67 9.89
CA THR A 104 0.06 -6.24 10.11
C THR A 104 0.33 -5.40 8.87
N VAL A 105 -0.48 -4.36 8.73
CA VAL A 105 -0.18 -3.18 7.91
C VAL A 105 0.05 -2.01 8.83
N LYS A 106 1.12 -1.26 8.60
CA LYS A 106 1.46 -0.10 9.42
C LYS A 106 1.71 1.10 8.54
N VAL A 107 1.33 2.26 9.05
CA VAL A 107 1.41 3.53 8.33
C VAL A 107 2.25 4.50 9.14
N TRP A 108 3.28 5.09 8.54
CA TRP A 108 4.15 6.08 9.16
C TRP A 108 4.08 7.41 8.45
N ASP A 109 4.24 8.48 9.22
CA ASP A 109 4.51 9.80 8.69
C ASP A 109 5.95 9.86 8.14
N THR A 110 6.12 10.38 6.92
CA THR A 110 7.41 10.39 6.23
C THR A 110 8.39 11.42 6.80
N ARG A 111 7.91 12.45 7.49
CA ARG A 111 8.72 13.56 8.02
C ARG A 111 9.13 13.36 9.48
N THR A 112 8.20 12.88 10.29
CA THR A 112 8.38 12.67 11.74
C THR A 112 8.77 11.24 12.08
N HIS A 113 8.61 10.31 11.13
CA HIS A 113 8.87 8.88 11.29
C HIS A 113 8.04 8.21 12.40
N LYS A 114 6.96 8.87 12.82
CA LYS A 114 6.04 8.33 13.83
C LYS A 114 5.05 7.37 13.17
N LEU A 115 4.75 6.30 13.89
CA LEU A 115 3.66 5.40 13.53
C LEU A 115 2.34 6.16 13.69
N LEU A 116 1.59 6.30 12.60
CA LEU A 116 0.28 6.94 12.57
C LEU A 116 -0.82 5.93 12.88
N GLN A 117 -0.77 4.78 12.22
CA GLN A 117 -1.79 3.73 12.32
C GLN A 117 -1.18 2.34 12.17
N HIS A 118 -1.85 1.35 12.74
CA HIS A 118 -1.58 -0.05 12.47
C HIS A 118 -2.91 -0.81 12.32
N TYR A 119 -2.90 -1.79 11.44
CA TYR A 119 -4.03 -2.63 11.13
C TYR A 119 -3.60 -4.08 11.27
N GLN A 120 -4.49 -4.89 11.84
CA GLN A 120 -4.32 -6.32 11.98
C GLN A 120 -5.19 -7.01 10.93
N ASP A 121 -4.57 -7.82 10.09
CA ASP A 121 -5.22 -8.73 9.16
C ASP A 121 -5.26 -10.15 9.78
N ASP A 122 -6.14 -10.99 9.27
CA ASP A 122 -6.29 -12.37 9.72
C ASP A 122 -5.19 -13.28 9.15
N ALA A 123 -4.47 -12.82 8.12
CA ALA A 123 -3.36 -13.55 7.51
C ALA A 123 -2.20 -12.63 7.07
N MET A 124 -1.15 -13.27 6.55
CA MET A 124 0.07 -12.58 6.12
C MET A 124 -0.21 -11.64 4.96
N VAL A 125 0.23 -10.38 5.05
CA VAL A 125 0.02 -9.40 3.99
C VAL A 125 1.21 -9.40 3.04
N ASN A 126 0.96 -9.73 1.78
CA ASN A 126 1.97 -9.88 0.74
C ASN A 126 2.24 -8.59 -0.02
N SER A 127 1.18 -7.82 -0.29
CA SER A 127 1.26 -6.59 -1.08
C SER A 127 0.18 -5.61 -0.64
N LEU A 128 0.37 -4.34 -0.95
CA LEU A 128 -0.60 -3.28 -0.73
C LEU A 128 -0.49 -2.22 -1.82
N SER A 129 -1.55 -1.42 -2.00
CA SER A 129 -1.55 -0.31 -2.94
C SER A 129 -2.47 0.82 -2.49
N PHE A 130 -1.98 2.05 -2.50
CA PHE A 130 -2.80 3.24 -2.29
C PHE A 130 -3.61 3.58 -3.54
N HIS A 131 -4.86 3.95 -3.32
CA HIS A 131 -5.68 4.55 -4.35
C HIS A 131 -5.14 5.95 -4.70
N PRO A 132 -5.18 6.38 -5.97
CA PRO A 132 -4.70 7.71 -6.38
C PRO A 132 -5.38 8.88 -5.66
N SER A 133 -6.63 8.74 -5.22
CA SER A 133 -7.32 9.75 -4.41
C SER A 133 -6.74 9.91 -3.00
N GLY A 134 -5.93 8.96 -2.54
CA GLY A 134 -5.34 8.94 -1.20
C GLY A 134 -6.28 8.45 -0.09
N ASN A 135 -7.54 8.18 -0.39
CA ASN A 135 -8.54 7.85 0.64
C ASN A 135 -8.62 6.36 0.98
N TYR A 136 -8.04 5.51 0.14
CA TYR A 136 -8.18 4.06 0.23
C TYR A 136 -6.82 3.37 0.10
N LEU A 137 -6.66 2.30 0.86
CA LEU A 137 -5.53 1.37 0.77
C LEU A 137 -6.11 -0.03 0.60
N ILE A 138 -5.65 -0.77 -0.41
CA ILE A 138 -6.00 -2.18 -0.60
C ILE A 138 -4.82 -3.07 -0.23
N THR A 139 -5.11 -4.26 0.29
CA THR A 139 -4.12 -5.25 0.72
C THR A 139 -4.38 -6.58 0.01
N ALA A 140 -3.31 -7.28 -0.33
CA ALA A 140 -3.34 -8.68 -0.76
C ALA A 140 -2.79 -9.55 0.38
N SER A 141 -3.63 -10.46 0.86
CA SER A 141 -3.33 -11.33 2.01
C SER A 141 -3.32 -12.80 1.60
N SER A 142 -2.59 -13.61 2.37
CA SER A 142 -2.45 -15.05 2.15
C SER A 142 -3.70 -15.85 2.56
N ASN A 143 -4.71 -15.25 3.20
CA ASN A 143 -6.03 -15.87 3.28
C ASN A 143 -6.74 -15.63 1.94
N SER A 144 -6.74 -16.63 1.08
CA SER A 144 -7.40 -16.63 -0.23
C SER A 144 -8.93 -16.46 -0.19
N THR A 145 -9.50 -16.05 0.94
CA THR A 145 -10.91 -15.63 1.01
C THR A 145 -11.09 -14.24 0.41
N LEU A 146 -10.70 -14.05 -0.86
CA LEU A 146 -11.40 -13.11 -1.72
C LEU A 146 -12.86 -13.57 -1.73
N LYS A 147 -13.66 -12.92 -0.89
CA LYS A 147 -15.07 -13.26 -0.65
C LYS A 147 -15.98 -12.91 -1.84
N ILE A 148 -15.35 -12.48 -2.92
CA ILE A 148 -15.79 -12.49 -4.32
C ILE A 148 -14.90 -13.50 -5.05
N HIS A 149 -15.44 -14.68 -5.36
CA HIS A 149 -14.72 -15.78 -5.99
C HIS A 149 -13.87 -15.31 -7.18
N GLY A 150 -12.56 -15.23 -6.97
CA GLY A 150 -11.58 -14.88 -7.98
C GLY A 150 -10.43 -15.87 -7.92
N HIS A 151 -9.43 -15.56 -7.10
CA HIS A 151 -8.26 -16.43 -7.03
C HIS A 151 -8.52 -17.74 -6.28
N GLN A 152 -8.03 -18.85 -6.82
CA GLN A 152 -8.04 -20.18 -6.18
C GLN A 152 -6.82 -20.41 -5.28
N GLY A 153 -5.96 -19.40 -5.14
CA GLY A 153 -4.71 -19.44 -4.40
C GLY A 153 -4.41 -18.14 -3.65
N LEU A 154 -3.19 -18.02 -3.15
CA LEU A 154 -2.72 -16.86 -2.40
C LEU A 154 -2.68 -15.64 -3.31
N ALA A 155 -3.28 -14.52 -2.89
CA ALA A 155 -3.06 -13.25 -3.57
C ALA A 155 -1.63 -12.77 -3.26
N SER A 156 -0.79 -12.70 -4.30
CA SER A 156 0.64 -12.36 -4.19
C SER A 156 0.88 -10.87 -4.37
N CYS A 157 0.09 -10.22 -5.23
CA CYS A 157 0.23 -8.80 -5.52
C CYS A 157 -1.11 -8.11 -5.77
N VAL A 158 -1.15 -6.80 -5.50
CA VAL A 158 -2.29 -5.95 -5.82
C VAL A 158 -1.80 -4.56 -6.24
N SER A 159 -2.49 -3.91 -7.17
CA SER A 159 -2.13 -2.56 -7.62
C SER A 159 -3.32 -1.80 -8.15
N PHE A 160 -3.53 -0.56 -7.71
CA PHE A 160 -4.48 0.34 -8.33
C PHE A 160 -3.98 0.86 -9.69
N SER A 161 -4.92 1.11 -10.60
CA SER A 161 -4.66 1.90 -11.79
C SER A 161 -4.34 3.34 -11.40
N ARG A 162 -3.65 4.07 -12.29
CA ARG A 162 -3.32 5.50 -12.06
C ARG A 162 -4.55 6.39 -11.90
N THR A 163 -5.68 6.01 -12.50
CA THR A 163 -6.94 6.75 -12.39
C THR A 163 -7.73 6.34 -11.16
N GLY A 164 -7.50 5.14 -10.63
CA GLY A 164 -8.23 4.60 -9.50
C GLY A 164 -9.47 3.78 -9.91
N ASP A 165 -9.92 3.88 -11.16
CA ASP A 165 -11.11 3.18 -11.68
C ASP A 165 -10.99 1.65 -11.70
N PHE A 166 -9.76 1.14 -11.62
CA PHE A 166 -9.47 -0.28 -11.64
C PHE A 166 -8.39 -0.63 -10.63
N PHE A 167 -8.35 -1.90 -10.22
CA PHE A 167 -7.17 -2.49 -9.60
C PHE A 167 -6.92 -3.88 -10.18
N THR A 168 -5.67 -4.31 -10.11
CA THR A 168 -5.26 -5.66 -10.51
C THR A 168 -4.88 -6.47 -9.29
N SER A 169 -5.14 -7.78 -9.34
CA SER A 169 -4.61 -8.74 -8.37
C SER A 169 -3.93 -9.88 -9.10
N GLY A 170 -2.78 -10.32 -8.60
CA GLY A 170 -2.10 -11.52 -9.07
C GLY A 170 -2.12 -12.60 -8.00
N GLY A 171 -2.30 -13.85 -8.42
CA GLY A 171 -2.42 -14.99 -7.51
C GLY A 171 -1.40 -16.09 -7.80
N SER A 172 -1.23 -17.00 -6.83
CA SER A 172 -0.45 -18.23 -7.01
C SER A 172 -1.14 -19.27 -7.90
N ASP A 173 -2.37 -18.98 -8.32
CA ASP A 173 -3.16 -19.75 -9.28
C ASP A 173 -2.83 -19.40 -10.74
N GLU A 174 -1.72 -18.69 -10.96
CA GLU A 174 -1.23 -18.27 -12.28
C GLU A 174 -2.15 -17.28 -12.99
N GLN A 175 -3.10 -16.68 -12.26
CA GLN A 175 -4.04 -15.70 -12.81
C GLN A 175 -3.67 -14.28 -12.41
N VAL A 176 -3.99 -13.35 -13.32
CA VAL A 176 -4.06 -11.91 -13.03
C VAL A 176 -5.48 -11.46 -13.32
N MET A 177 -6.14 -10.93 -12.31
CA MET A 177 -7.50 -10.43 -12.41
C MET A 177 -7.50 -8.90 -12.44
N VAL A 178 -8.43 -8.33 -13.21
CA VAL A 178 -8.66 -6.89 -13.28
C VAL A 178 -10.07 -6.62 -12.78
N TRP A 179 -10.17 -5.69 -11.85
CA TRP A 179 -11.40 -5.37 -11.14
C TRP A 179 -11.72 -3.91 -11.35
N ARG A 180 -13.00 -3.60 -11.57
CA ARG A 180 -13.48 -2.22 -11.58
C ARG A 180 -13.75 -1.77 -10.15
N THR A 181 -13.31 -0.56 -9.81
CA THR A 181 -13.59 0.04 -8.51
C THR A 181 -14.93 0.79 -8.54
N ASN A 182 -15.57 0.84 -7.38
CA ASN A 182 -16.75 1.68 -7.12
C ASN A 182 -16.44 2.69 -5.99
N PHE A 183 -15.17 2.98 -5.75
CA PHE A 183 -14.72 3.80 -4.62
C PHE A 183 -15.10 5.28 -4.75
N ASP A 184 -15.41 5.73 -5.98
CA ASP A 184 -15.77 7.11 -6.31
C ASP A 184 -17.25 7.26 -6.75
N SER A 185 -18.05 6.18 -6.76
CA SER A 185 -19.40 6.18 -7.34
C SER A 185 -20.56 6.16 -6.34
N VAL A 186 -20.29 6.22 -5.03
CA VAL A 186 -21.35 6.22 -4.02
C VAL A 186 -21.48 7.61 -3.42
N ASP A 187 -22.47 8.36 -3.88
CA ASP A 187 -23.00 9.49 -3.12
C ASP A 187 -23.63 8.93 -1.84
N TYR A 188 -22.90 9.02 -0.73
CA TYR A 188 -23.34 8.46 0.55
C TYR A 188 -24.67 9.06 1.02
N SER A 189 -25.07 10.22 0.47
CA SER A 189 -26.38 10.82 0.73
C SER A 189 -27.53 9.96 0.16
N GLU A 190 -27.36 9.34 -1.01
CA GLU A 190 -28.36 8.43 -1.58
C GLU A 190 -28.47 7.12 -0.81
N VAL A 191 -27.36 6.60 -0.29
CA VAL A 191 -27.34 5.37 0.53
C VAL A 191 -28.00 5.60 1.89
N LEU A 192 -27.81 6.78 2.49
CA LEU A 192 -28.50 7.17 3.71
C LEU A 192 -30.01 7.34 3.47
N GLN A 193 -30.41 8.01 2.39
CA GLN A 193 -31.83 8.16 2.01
C GLN A 193 -32.50 6.81 1.75
N GLN A 194 -31.82 5.87 1.09
CA GLN A 194 -32.34 4.52 0.89
C GLN A 194 -32.43 3.71 2.19
N LYS A 195 -31.54 3.97 3.15
CA LYS A 195 -31.57 3.32 4.47
C LYS A 195 -32.75 3.84 5.30
N ASP A 196 -32.95 5.15 5.36
CA ASP A 196 -34.07 5.77 6.07
C ASP A 196 -35.42 5.33 5.47
N ALA A 197 -35.52 5.28 4.14
CA ALA A 197 -36.71 4.78 3.44
C ALA A 197 -36.97 3.26 3.63
N ARG A 198 -35.93 2.47 3.92
CA ARG A 198 -36.06 1.03 4.23
C ARG A 198 -36.46 0.80 5.68
N ASP A 199 -35.90 1.57 6.60
CA ASP A 199 -36.18 1.45 8.04
C ASP A 199 -37.61 1.94 8.35
N GLU A 200 -38.11 2.97 7.64
CA GLU A 200 -39.54 3.36 7.69
C GLU A 200 -40.46 2.23 7.22
N LYS A 201 -40.11 1.53 6.13
CA LYS A 201 -40.88 0.38 5.62
C LYS A 201 -40.78 -0.87 6.49
N ALA A 202 -39.63 -1.10 7.14
CA ALA A 202 -39.41 -2.22 8.05
C ALA A 202 -40.14 -2.04 9.39
N SER A 203 -40.40 -0.79 9.82
CA SER A 203 -41.20 -0.50 11.02
C SER A 203 -42.66 -0.95 10.92
N VAL A 204 -43.16 -1.23 9.71
CA VAL A 204 -44.55 -1.64 9.45
C VAL A 204 -44.74 -3.17 9.50
N HIS A 205 -43.69 -3.98 9.49
CA HIS A 205 -43.79 -5.45 9.58
C HIS A 205 -42.80 -6.03 10.60
N SER A 206 -43.31 -6.19 11.83
CA SER A 206 -42.91 -7.20 12.83
C SER A 206 -41.43 -7.55 12.98
N GLY A 207 -40.88 -7.10 14.12
CA GLY A 207 -39.82 -7.72 14.93
C GLY A 207 -38.97 -8.83 14.30
N PHE A 208 -37.86 -8.45 13.68
CA PHE A 208 -36.67 -9.29 13.53
C PHE A 208 -35.42 -8.47 13.86
N ASN A 209 -34.54 -9.07 14.64
CA ASN A 209 -33.42 -8.46 15.33
C ASN A 209 -32.32 -8.01 14.34
N LEU A 210 -32.18 -6.70 14.13
CA LEU A 210 -31.28 -6.12 13.12
C LEU A 210 -29.86 -5.91 13.69
N LYS A 211 -29.07 -6.99 13.76
CA LYS A 211 -27.60 -6.95 13.86
C LYS A 211 -26.97 -7.70 12.68
N SER A 212 -27.27 -7.26 11.48
CA SER A 212 -26.53 -7.66 10.27
C SER A 212 -27.09 -6.87 9.12
N THR A 213 -26.27 -6.06 8.45
CA THR A 213 -26.32 -5.73 7.01
C THR A 213 -25.64 -4.38 6.78
N ILE A 214 -24.32 -4.35 6.94
CA ILE A 214 -23.43 -3.51 6.13
C ILE A 214 -22.19 -4.36 5.90
N ASN A 215 -22.21 -5.21 4.88
CA ASN A 215 -21.03 -5.90 4.36
C ASN A 215 -21.38 -6.38 2.96
N HIS A 216 -21.06 -5.57 1.96
CA HIS A 216 -20.89 -6.08 0.60
C HIS A 216 -19.39 -6.28 0.38
N PHE A 217 -19.10 -7.52 0.02
CA PHE A 217 -17.85 -8.23 0.25
C PHE A 217 -16.82 -7.96 -0.85
N LEU A 218 -15.69 -7.36 -0.49
CA LEU A 218 -14.36 -7.70 -0.99
C LEU A 218 -13.51 -7.95 0.24
N THR A 219 -12.83 -9.08 0.40
CA THR A 219 -11.72 -9.13 1.36
C THR A 219 -10.46 -8.65 0.65
N LEU A 220 -10.54 -7.38 0.25
CA LEU A 220 -9.46 -6.41 0.33
C LEU A 220 -9.77 -5.69 1.64
N THR A 221 -8.86 -5.68 2.61
CA THR A 221 -9.13 -4.89 3.82
C THR A 221 -8.95 -3.42 3.43
N VAL A 222 -10.04 -2.79 2.98
CA VAL A 222 -10.04 -1.36 2.62
C VAL A 222 -9.93 -0.57 3.91
N HIS A 223 -8.74 -0.07 4.16
CA HIS A 223 -8.52 0.87 5.25
C HIS A 223 -8.71 2.30 4.71
N ARG A 224 -9.62 3.05 5.34
CA ARG A 224 -9.79 4.48 5.05
C ARG A 224 -8.52 5.21 5.48
N SER A 225 -7.79 5.73 4.50
CA SER A 225 -6.58 6.52 4.72
C SER A 225 -6.97 7.93 5.18
N LEU A 226 -6.21 8.45 6.15
CA LEU A 226 -6.46 9.66 6.92
C LEU A 226 -6.58 10.91 6.03
N GLN A 227 -7.71 11.62 6.08
CA GLN A 227 -7.87 12.94 5.46
C GLN A 227 -7.54 14.13 6.38
N HIS A 228 -7.12 13.92 7.63
CA HIS A 228 -6.79 15.03 8.51
C HIS A 228 -5.54 14.75 9.36
N ALA A 229 -4.42 15.32 8.93
CA ALA A 229 -3.28 15.63 9.78
C ALA A 229 -2.84 17.06 9.42
N VAL A 230 -3.36 18.04 10.17
CA VAL A 230 -2.86 19.42 10.24
C VAL A 230 -1.88 19.49 11.40
#